data_AF-A0A8J7Y4Q6-F1
#
_entry.id   AF-A0A8J7Y4Q6-F1
#
_cell.length_a   1.000
_cell.length_b   1.000
_cell.length_c   1.000
_cell.angle_alpha   90.00
_cell.angle_beta   90.00
_cell.angle_gamma   90.00
#
_symmetry.space_group_name_H-M   'P 1'
#
loop_
_entity.id
_entity.type
_entity.pdbx_description
1 polymer ?
#
loop_
_entity_poly.entity_id
_entity_poly.type
_entity_poly.pdbx_seq_one_letter_code
_entity_poly.pdbx_strand_id
1 'polypeptide(L)'
;MQTHIVPVGFDYDRLIAPLVREQLDVDRVILLEGAVGSEANVEYSRHLAEKLEKDYRNLLGAETESFVVDDVYAYDEAFEQAFELINDELDAGNEVWVNVSAMPRTVSFAFATAAHSIMVEREGERDRIHTYYTVPEKYLETELAEELRKQVALLESLKDGEDVAADVDERLETALDLLDEFDERGTTIGAKEIDGSHIVELPVASFSNVKPFEEVILFLLGEHGEFESVSELAQELARELGEEYTDSFRSKVIYNVDRLGPGGKGYIEQEEHGKSYRTRLSRIGELWVRSHSADEREHDLL
;
A
#
# COMPACT_ATOMS: atom_id res chain seq x y z
N MET A 1 15.42 10.38 -5.15
CA MET A 1 14.68 10.86 -3.97
C MET A 1 13.43 10.01 -3.85
N GLN A 2 12.95 9.73 -2.64
CA GLN A 2 11.68 9.06 -2.40
C GLN A 2 10.56 10.10 -2.26
N THR A 3 9.71 10.17 -3.29
CA THR A 3 8.51 11.02 -3.31
C THR A 3 7.30 10.21 -2.90
N HIS A 4 6.63 10.60 -1.81
CA HIS A 4 5.37 10.02 -1.38
C HIS A 4 4.19 10.83 -1.87
N ILE A 5 3.27 10.21 -2.60
CA ILE A 5 1.99 10.80 -2.98
C ILE A 5 0.97 10.37 -1.93
N VAL A 6 0.51 11.34 -1.13
CA VAL A 6 -0.24 11.10 0.10
C VAL A 6 -1.63 11.74 0.01
N PRO A 7 -2.71 10.95 0.03
CA PRO A 7 -4.06 11.46 -0.02
C PRO A 7 -4.45 12.10 1.30
N VAL A 8 -4.79 13.39 1.29
CA VAL A 8 -5.33 14.06 2.47
C VAL A 8 -6.84 13.86 2.50
N GLY A 9 -7.31 13.19 3.55
CA GLY A 9 -8.73 13.03 3.83
C GLY A 9 -9.04 13.37 5.28
N PHE A 10 -9.62 12.41 6.00
CA PHE A 10 -9.96 12.55 7.41
C PHE A 10 -9.09 11.68 8.31
N ASP A 11 -7.95 11.17 7.83
CA ASP A 11 -7.07 10.31 8.64
C ASP A 11 -5.69 10.93 8.75
N TYR A 12 -5.20 11.10 9.97
CA TYR A 12 -3.84 11.61 10.24
C TYR A 12 -2.84 10.45 10.45
N ASP A 13 -3.11 9.59 11.42
CA ASP A 13 -2.15 8.59 11.90
C ASP A 13 -1.70 7.65 10.78
N ARG A 14 -2.64 7.23 9.91
CA ARG A 14 -2.38 6.30 8.81
C ARG A 14 -1.46 6.87 7.72
N LEU A 15 -1.31 8.19 7.65
CA LEU A 15 -0.53 8.85 6.62
C LEU A 15 0.93 9.01 7.01
N ILE A 16 1.20 9.30 8.29
CA ILE A 16 2.55 9.64 8.77
C ILE A 16 3.14 8.62 9.75
N ALA A 17 2.33 8.02 10.63
CA ALA A 17 2.83 7.15 11.69
C ALA A 17 3.60 5.92 11.18
N PRO A 18 3.18 5.21 10.11
CA PRO A 18 3.94 4.10 9.55
C PRO A 18 5.35 4.52 9.11
N LEU A 19 5.45 5.66 8.41
CA LEU A 19 6.71 6.14 7.85
C LEU A 19 7.72 6.47 8.96
N VAL A 20 7.24 7.10 10.04
CA VAL A 20 8.06 7.39 11.22
C VAL A 20 8.45 6.12 11.97
N ARG A 21 7.51 5.20 12.19
CA ARG A 21 7.75 3.95 12.95
C ARG A 21 8.75 3.04 12.24
N GLU A 22 8.67 2.94 10.92
CA GLU A 22 9.55 2.10 10.10
C GLU A 22 10.82 2.81 9.65
N GLN A 23 10.98 4.10 9.97
CA GLN A 23 12.13 4.93 9.55
C GLN A 23 12.34 4.88 8.02
N LEU A 24 11.24 5.01 7.28
CA LEU A 24 11.30 5.08 5.82
C LEU A 24 11.93 6.42 5.40
N ASP A 25 12.73 6.37 4.35
CA ASP A 25 13.32 7.57 3.75
C ASP A 25 12.22 8.35 3.04
N VAL A 26 11.97 9.60 3.46
CA VAL A 26 10.94 10.44 2.84
C VAL A 26 11.57 11.77 2.50
N ASP A 27 11.98 11.92 1.24
CA ASP A 27 12.62 13.14 0.76
C ASP A 27 11.58 14.21 0.42
N ARG A 28 10.46 13.81 -0.18
CA ARG A 28 9.39 14.70 -0.63
C ARG A 28 8.01 14.08 -0.46
N VAL A 29 7.03 14.90 -0.15
CA VAL A 29 5.62 14.51 0.00
C VAL A 29 4.74 15.41 -0.84
N ILE A 30 3.92 14.81 -1.69
CA ILE A 30 2.87 15.47 -2.46
C ILE A 30 1.54 15.15 -1.77
N LEU A 31 0.99 16.13 -1.07
CA LEU A 31 -0.29 16.04 -0.37
C LEU A 31 -1.42 16.27 -1.37
N LEU A 32 -2.18 15.21 -1.68
CA LEU A 32 -3.36 15.34 -2.52
C LEU A 32 -4.48 15.96 -1.70
N GLU A 33 -4.94 17.13 -2.09
CA GLU A 33 -6.06 17.85 -1.48
C GLU A 33 -7.26 17.77 -2.41
N GLY A 34 -8.35 17.16 -1.94
CA GLY A 34 -9.60 17.09 -2.69
C GLY A 34 -10.74 17.68 -1.88
N ALA A 35 -11.55 18.55 -2.49
CA ALA A 35 -12.73 19.09 -1.82
C ALA A 35 -13.82 18.00 -1.75
N VAL A 36 -14.13 17.52 -0.55
CA VAL A 36 -15.20 16.54 -0.31
C VAL A 36 -16.30 17.16 0.55
N GLY A 37 -17.47 17.42 -0.04
CA GLY A 37 -18.69 17.71 0.73
C GLY A 37 -18.87 19.17 1.18
N SER A 38 -19.16 19.39 2.46
CA SER A 38 -19.58 20.69 3.01
C SER A 38 -18.39 21.64 3.27
N GLU A 39 -18.64 22.94 3.47
CA GLU A 39 -17.60 23.91 3.87
C GLU A 39 -16.82 23.46 5.11
N ALA A 40 -17.52 22.85 6.09
CA ALA A 40 -16.90 22.33 7.30
C ALA A 40 -15.92 21.17 7.02
N ASN A 41 -16.24 20.29 6.06
CA ASN A 41 -15.33 19.23 5.65
C ASN A 41 -14.06 19.80 5.00
N VAL A 42 -14.22 20.84 4.17
CA VAL A 42 -13.08 21.51 3.51
C VAL A 42 -12.18 22.19 4.54
N GLU A 43 -12.75 22.87 5.54
CA GLU A 43 -11.99 23.49 6.63
C GLU A 43 -11.24 22.43 7.45
N TYR A 44 -11.90 21.31 7.76
CA TYR A 44 -11.29 20.21 8.49
C TYR A 44 -10.12 19.57 7.71
N SER A 45 -10.33 19.20 6.45
CA SER A 45 -9.27 18.63 5.61
C SER A 45 -8.10 19.58 5.43
N ARG A 46 -8.35 20.89 5.36
CA ARG A 46 -7.30 21.91 5.31
C ARG A 46 -6.48 21.96 6.60
N HIS A 47 -7.14 21.92 7.76
CA HIS A 47 -6.44 21.87 9.04
C HIS A 47 -5.54 20.64 9.14
N LEU A 48 -6.05 19.48 8.70
CA LEU A 48 -5.29 18.23 8.67
C LEU A 48 -4.11 18.29 7.70
N ALA A 49 -4.30 18.88 6.52
CA ALA A 49 -3.23 19.11 5.54
C ALA A 49 -2.11 19.96 6.13
N GLU A 50 -2.43 21.10 6.76
CA GLU A 50 -1.47 22.00 7.40
C GLU A 50 -0.69 21.31 8.53
N LYS A 51 -1.38 20.47 9.32
CA LYS A 51 -0.76 19.64 10.36
C LYS A 51 0.21 18.62 9.76
N LEU A 52 -0.24 17.84 8.77
CA LEU A 52 0.59 16.85 8.08
C LEU A 52 1.82 17.50 7.46
N GLU A 53 1.65 18.62 6.76
CA GLU A 53 2.73 19.37 6.13
C GLU A 53 3.82 19.74 7.14
N LYS A 54 3.40 20.25 8.31
CA LYS A 54 4.31 20.59 9.40
C LYS A 54 5.01 19.35 9.96
N ASP A 55 4.30 18.26 10.15
CA ASP A 55 4.85 17.06 10.79
C ASP A 55 5.74 16.25 9.85
N TYR A 56 5.46 16.21 8.53
CA TYR A 56 6.40 15.70 7.53
C TYR A 56 7.72 16.47 7.55
N ARG A 57 7.66 17.81 7.58
CA ARG A 57 8.86 18.65 7.67
C ARG A 57 9.62 18.45 8.98
N ASN A 58 8.92 18.36 10.11
CA ASN A 58 9.57 18.30 11.44
C ASN A 58 10.09 16.92 11.81
N LEU A 59 9.33 15.86 11.48
CA LEU A 59 9.62 14.50 11.92
C LEU A 59 10.47 13.74 10.89
N LEU A 60 10.23 13.98 9.60
CA LEU A 60 10.87 13.24 8.51
C LEU A 60 11.86 14.10 7.71
N GLY A 61 11.82 15.44 7.87
CA GLY A 61 12.70 16.35 7.12
C GLY A 61 12.32 16.48 5.65
N ALA A 62 11.13 16.02 5.27
CA ALA A 62 10.66 15.97 3.89
C ALA A 62 10.26 17.35 3.36
N GLU A 63 10.50 17.60 2.07
CA GLU A 63 9.85 18.69 1.34
C GLU A 63 8.36 18.39 1.14
N THR A 64 7.50 19.40 1.16
CA THR A 64 6.04 19.22 1.06
C THR A 64 5.45 20.10 -0.03
N GLU A 65 4.56 19.52 -0.84
CA GLU A 65 3.80 20.22 -1.88
C GLU A 65 2.33 19.79 -1.84
N SER A 66 1.41 20.74 -2.04
CA SER A 66 -0.01 20.45 -2.18
C SER A 66 -0.37 20.28 -3.66
N PHE A 67 -1.13 19.23 -3.96
CA PHE A 67 -1.69 18.97 -5.29
C PHE A 67 -3.21 18.85 -5.19
N VAL A 68 -3.94 19.63 -5.99
CA VAL A 68 -5.40 19.67 -5.92
C VAL A 68 -6.02 18.63 -6.85
N VAL A 69 -6.93 17.80 -6.31
CA VAL A 69 -7.80 16.91 -7.09
C VAL A 69 -9.15 17.60 -7.28
N ASP A 70 -9.45 17.99 -8.52
CA ASP A 70 -10.58 18.85 -8.88
C ASP A 70 -11.95 18.24 -8.50
N ASP A 71 -12.18 16.98 -8.89
CA ASP A 71 -13.35 16.20 -8.50
C ASP A 71 -12.91 14.81 -8.01
N VAL A 72 -12.99 14.63 -6.69
CA VAL A 72 -12.69 13.38 -5.99
C VAL A 72 -13.61 12.20 -6.37
N TYR A 73 -14.67 12.45 -7.14
CA TYR A 73 -15.57 11.43 -7.67
C TYR A 73 -15.42 11.21 -9.19
N ALA A 74 -14.60 12.00 -9.87
CA ALA A 74 -14.27 11.82 -11.29
C ALA A 74 -13.09 10.85 -11.44
N TYR A 75 -13.39 9.56 -11.59
CA TYR A 75 -12.37 8.52 -11.73
C TYR A 75 -11.39 8.79 -12.88
N ASP A 76 -11.92 9.11 -14.06
CA ASP A 76 -11.11 9.28 -15.28
C ASP A 76 -10.14 10.46 -15.14
N GLU A 77 -10.61 11.59 -14.59
CA GLU A 77 -9.78 12.78 -14.35
C GLU A 77 -8.73 12.52 -13.27
N ALA A 78 -9.10 11.88 -12.16
CA ALA A 78 -8.16 11.49 -11.11
C ALA A 78 -7.10 10.51 -11.65
N PHE A 79 -7.46 9.63 -12.58
CA PHE A 79 -6.53 8.72 -13.23
C PHE A 79 -5.54 9.48 -14.13
N GLU A 80 -6.02 10.41 -14.95
CA GLU A 80 -5.17 11.25 -15.81
C GLU A 80 -4.18 12.06 -14.96
N GLN A 81 -4.66 12.72 -13.89
CA GLN A 81 -3.81 13.46 -12.95
C GLN A 81 -2.77 12.57 -12.28
N ALA A 82 -3.17 11.40 -11.78
CA ALA A 82 -2.25 10.45 -11.16
C ALA A 82 -1.19 9.96 -12.16
N PHE A 83 -1.61 9.66 -13.38
CA PHE A 83 -0.72 9.15 -14.42
C PHE A 83 0.33 10.19 -14.79
N GLU A 84 -0.06 11.45 -15.00
CA GLU A 84 0.86 12.55 -15.27
C GLU A 84 1.82 12.77 -14.09
N LEU A 85 1.28 12.91 -12.88
CA LEU A 85 2.06 13.16 -11.67
C LEU A 85 3.13 12.09 -11.41
N ILE A 86 2.77 10.81 -11.52
CA ILE A 86 3.70 9.70 -11.29
C ILE A 86 4.79 9.69 -12.39
N ASN A 87 4.43 9.90 -13.66
CA ASN A 87 5.42 9.93 -14.74
C ASN A 87 6.38 11.10 -14.60
N ASP A 88 5.90 12.28 -14.20
CA ASP A 88 6.74 13.47 -14.00
C ASP A 88 7.79 13.22 -12.90
N GLU A 89 7.41 12.58 -11.79
CA GLU A 89 8.34 12.18 -10.73
C GLU A 89 9.36 11.13 -11.21
N LEU A 90 8.91 10.14 -11.97
CA LEU A 90 9.81 9.11 -12.53
C LEU A 90 10.81 9.71 -13.52
N ASP A 91 10.36 10.61 -14.38
CA ASP A 91 11.18 11.33 -15.38
C ASP A 91 12.18 12.29 -14.71
N ALA A 92 11.85 12.81 -13.52
CA ALA A 92 12.80 13.53 -12.67
C ALA A 92 13.83 12.62 -11.98
N GLY A 93 13.70 11.30 -12.11
CA GLY A 93 14.59 10.31 -11.51
C GLY A 93 14.22 9.92 -10.07
N ASN A 94 12.98 10.20 -9.64
CA ASN A 94 12.52 9.90 -8.29
C ASN A 94 11.91 8.49 -8.19
N GLU A 95 11.92 7.94 -6.99
CA GLU A 95 11.16 6.76 -6.60
C GLU A 95 9.81 7.23 -6.06
N VAL A 96 8.71 6.57 -6.42
CA VAL A 96 7.35 7.05 -6.17
C VAL A 96 6.59 6.08 -5.28
N TRP A 97 6.10 6.58 -4.15
CA TRP A 97 5.33 5.83 -3.16
C TRP A 97 3.90 6.38 -3.08
N VAL A 98 2.93 5.64 -3.63
CA VAL A 98 1.53 6.01 -3.68
C VAL A 98 0.78 5.43 -2.49
N ASN A 99 0.35 6.29 -1.56
CA ASN A 99 -0.50 5.90 -0.45
C ASN A 99 -1.97 5.91 -0.90
N VAL A 100 -2.72 4.85 -0.61
CA VAL A 100 -4.16 4.76 -0.98
C VAL A 100 -5.11 4.71 0.22
N SER A 101 -4.64 5.17 1.39
CA SER A 101 -5.28 4.94 2.69
C SER A 101 -6.50 5.83 2.98
N ALA A 102 -6.43 7.14 2.69
CA ALA A 102 -7.31 8.14 3.33
C ALA A 102 -8.22 8.96 2.39
N MET A 103 -8.21 8.73 1.08
CA MET A 103 -9.12 9.43 0.15
C MET A 103 -10.38 8.60 -0.20
N PRO A 104 -11.39 9.23 -0.83
CA PRO A 104 -12.50 8.49 -1.44
C PRO A 104 -11.97 7.38 -2.35
N ARG A 105 -12.65 6.23 -2.34
CA ARG A 105 -12.23 5.03 -3.09
C ARG A 105 -11.99 5.31 -4.57
N THR A 106 -12.73 6.24 -5.16
CA THR A 106 -12.55 6.65 -6.55
C THR A 106 -11.13 7.12 -6.82
N VAL A 107 -10.60 8.04 -5.99
CA VAL A 107 -9.23 8.55 -6.15
C VAL A 107 -8.21 7.48 -5.78
N SER A 108 -8.40 6.76 -4.68
CA SER A 108 -7.51 5.66 -4.28
C SER A 108 -7.34 4.61 -5.39
N PHE A 109 -8.44 4.20 -6.03
CA PHE A 109 -8.40 3.24 -7.12
C PHE A 109 -7.82 3.84 -8.40
N ALA A 110 -8.09 5.12 -8.70
CA ALA A 110 -7.52 5.79 -9.86
C ALA A 110 -5.99 5.86 -9.75
N PHE A 111 -5.47 6.30 -8.61
CA PHE A 111 -4.03 6.40 -8.34
C PHE A 111 -3.34 5.03 -8.31
N ALA A 112 -3.93 4.02 -7.64
CA ALA A 112 -3.42 2.65 -7.70
C ALA A 112 -3.37 2.12 -9.14
N THR A 113 -4.46 2.31 -9.90
CA THR A 113 -4.53 1.84 -11.28
C THR A 113 -3.53 2.57 -12.18
N ALA A 114 -3.33 3.87 -12.00
CA ALA A 114 -2.32 4.64 -12.73
C ALA A 114 -0.90 4.12 -12.43
N ALA A 115 -0.55 3.97 -11.15
CA ALA A 115 0.73 3.39 -10.73
C ALA A 115 0.96 2.00 -11.36
N HIS A 116 -0.07 1.15 -11.32
CA HIS A 116 0.00 -0.19 -11.92
C HIS A 116 0.16 -0.16 -13.44
N SER A 117 -0.56 0.71 -14.15
CA SER A 117 -0.42 0.89 -15.60
C SER A 117 1.00 1.32 -15.95
N ILE A 118 1.56 2.29 -15.21
CA ILE A 118 2.92 2.78 -15.43
C ILE A 118 3.96 1.68 -15.17
N MET A 119 3.81 0.88 -14.12
CA MET A 119 4.68 -0.29 -13.88
C MET A 119 4.68 -1.29 -15.05
N VAL A 120 3.56 -1.42 -15.76
CA VAL A 120 3.45 -2.30 -16.94
C VAL A 120 4.08 -1.64 -18.17
N GLU A 121 3.89 -0.34 -18.36
CA GLU A 121 4.44 0.40 -19.51
C GLU A 121 5.95 0.66 -19.39
N ARG A 122 6.45 0.85 -18.16
CA ARG A 122 7.84 1.15 -17.81
C ARG A 122 8.47 -0.01 -17.02
N GLU A 123 8.55 -1.19 -17.65
CA GLU A 123 9.03 -2.42 -17.01
C GLU A 123 10.36 -2.26 -16.26
N GLY A 124 11.30 -1.48 -16.80
CA GLY A 124 12.63 -1.23 -16.20
C GLY A 124 12.64 -0.25 -15.03
N GLU A 125 11.51 0.35 -14.67
CA GLU A 125 11.36 1.27 -13.53
C GLU A 125 10.32 0.75 -12.51
N ARG A 126 9.88 -0.51 -12.65
CA ARG A 126 8.84 -1.12 -11.80
C ARG A 126 9.23 -1.10 -10.32
N ASP A 127 10.50 -1.35 -10.02
CA ASP A 127 11.08 -1.36 -8.68
C ASP A 127 11.16 0.03 -8.03
N ARG A 128 10.84 1.10 -8.79
CA ARG A 128 10.80 2.48 -8.31
C ARG A 128 9.39 2.99 -8.06
N ILE A 129 8.38 2.15 -8.22
CA ILE A 129 6.97 2.51 -8.04
C ILE A 129 6.44 1.60 -6.95
N HIS A 130 5.82 2.19 -5.93
CA HIS A 130 5.26 1.47 -4.81
C HIS A 130 3.84 1.96 -4.60
N THR A 131 2.90 1.06 -4.35
CA THR A 131 1.54 1.42 -3.94
C THR A 131 1.27 0.74 -2.61
N TYR A 132 0.87 1.49 -1.59
CA TYR A 132 0.73 0.93 -0.25
C TYR A 132 -0.52 1.42 0.48
N TYR A 133 -0.95 0.60 1.42
CA TYR A 133 -2.09 0.86 2.28
C TYR A 133 -1.70 0.67 3.74
N THR A 134 -2.19 1.55 4.61
CA THR A 134 -2.02 1.44 6.06
C THR A 134 -3.35 1.08 6.69
N VAL A 135 -3.35 -0.03 7.44
CA VAL A 135 -4.51 -0.49 8.22
C VAL A 135 -4.57 0.30 9.53
N PRO A 136 -5.71 0.91 9.91
CA PRO A 136 -5.81 1.55 11.22
C PRO A 136 -5.85 0.54 12.36
N GLU A 137 -5.45 0.95 13.56
CA GLU A 137 -5.64 0.16 14.78
C GLU A 137 -7.11 0.19 15.20
N LYS A 138 -7.78 1.34 15.01
CA LYS A 138 -9.15 1.62 15.49
C LYS A 138 -9.88 2.62 14.59
N TYR A 139 -11.21 2.47 14.51
CA TYR A 139 -12.13 3.36 13.80
C TYR A 139 -12.94 4.16 14.83
N LEU A 140 -12.87 5.49 14.78
CA LEU A 140 -13.50 6.36 15.77
C LEU A 140 -15.00 6.53 15.50
N GLU A 141 -15.47 6.29 14.28
CA GLU A 141 -16.88 6.46 13.89
C GLU A 141 -17.81 5.58 14.70
N THR A 142 -17.37 4.38 15.10
CA THR A 142 -18.17 3.50 15.95
C THR A 142 -18.34 4.06 17.36
N GLU A 143 -17.31 4.68 17.93
CA GLU A 143 -17.38 5.28 19.26
C GLU A 143 -18.19 6.56 19.26
N LEU A 144 -18.02 7.41 18.24
CA LEU A 144 -18.86 8.59 18.03
C LEU A 144 -20.34 8.19 17.92
N ALA A 145 -20.65 7.13 17.17
CA ALA A 145 -22.03 6.64 17.05
C ALA A 145 -22.57 6.05 18.36
N GLU A 146 -21.74 5.34 19.13
CA GLU A 146 -22.12 4.82 20.44
C GLU A 146 -22.37 5.94 21.45
N GLU A 147 -21.50 6.94 21.50
CA GLU A 147 -21.66 8.07 22.41
C GLU A 147 -22.87 8.93 22.03
N LEU A 148 -23.11 9.17 20.74
CA LEU A 148 -24.33 9.85 20.29
C LEU A 148 -25.61 9.12 20.73
N ARG A 149 -25.62 7.78 20.67
CA ARG A 149 -26.77 6.99 21.16
C ARG A 149 -26.97 7.14 22.67
N LYS A 150 -25.88 7.15 23.46
CA LYS A 150 -25.96 7.39 24.91
C LYS A 150 -26.45 8.80 25.21
N GLN A 151 -26.02 9.80 24.46
CA GLN A 151 -26.51 11.17 24.58
C GLN A 151 -28.01 11.27 24.23
N VAL A 152 -28.48 10.56 23.20
CA VAL A 152 -29.92 10.50 22.88
C VAL A 152 -30.69 9.90 24.05
N ALA A 153 -30.24 8.79 24.63
CA ALA A 153 -30.89 8.19 25.81
C ALA A 153 -30.90 9.15 27.01
N LEU A 154 -29.80 9.88 27.26
CA LEU A 154 -29.73 10.91 28.30
C LEU A 154 -30.76 12.03 28.07
N LEU A 155 -30.92 12.49 26.82
CA LEU A 155 -31.91 13.51 26.45
C LEU A 155 -33.35 13.00 26.61
N GLU A 156 -33.60 11.72 26.37
CA GLU A 156 -34.89 11.08 26.62
C GLU A 156 -35.22 11.02 28.12
N SER A 157 -34.28 10.56 28.96
CA SER A 157 -34.42 10.60 30.42
C SER A 157 -34.68 12.00 30.97
N LEU A 158 -33.95 13.01 30.46
CA LEU A 158 -34.18 14.40 30.82
C LEU A 158 -35.59 14.88 30.45
N LYS A 159 -36.09 14.47 29.28
CA LYS A 159 -37.44 14.80 28.80
C LYS A 159 -38.53 14.15 29.66
N ASP A 160 -38.27 12.95 30.17
CA ASP A 160 -39.17 12.21 31.07
C ASP A 160 -39.13 12.74 32.52
N GLY A 161 -38.26 13.73 32.79
CA GLY A 161 -38.15 14.42 34.07
C GLY A 161 -37.29 13.69 35.10
N GLU A 162 -36.43 12.78 34.65
CA GLU A 162 -35.45 12.11 35.51
C GLU A 162 -34.33 13.08 35.92
N ASP A 163 -33.80 12.90 37.13
CA ASP A 163 -32.62 13.65 37.59
C ASP A 163 -31.35 13.01 37.02
N VAL A 164 -30.81 13.64 35.98
CA VAL A 164 -29.66 13.14 35.21
C VAL A 164 -28.41 14.01 35.35
N ALA A 165 -28.35 14.86 36.38
CA ALA A 165 -27.27 15.85 36.51
C ALA A 165 -25.85 15.22 36.51
N ALA A 166 -25.68 14.07 37.18
CA ALA A 166 -24.40 13.36 37.20
C ALA A 166 -24.05 12.74 35.84
N ASP A 167 -25.04 12.25 35.11
CA ASP A 167 -24.85 11.66 33.78
C ASP A 167 -24.51 12.73 32.73
N VAL A 168 -25.00 13.96 32.89
CA VAL A 168 -24.69 15.09 31.99
C VAL A 168 -23.20 15.41 32.01
N ASP A 169 -22.59 15.51 33.18
CA ASP A 169 -21.17 15.86 33.30
C ASP A 169 -20.28 14.77 32.69
N GLU A 170 -20.56 13.49 32.97
CA GLU A 170 -19.81 12.35 32.40
C GLU A 170 -19.92 12.32 30.87
N ARG A 171 -21.13 12.51 30.33
CA ARG A 171 -21.35 12.48 28.86
C ARG A 171 -20.73 13.68 28.18
N LEU A 172 -20.73 14.85 28.80
CA LEU A 172 -20.06 16.04 28.27
C LEU A 172 -18.55 15.84 28.22
N GLU A 173 -17.94 15.35 29.30
CA GLU A 173 -16.50 15.04 29.35
C GLU A 173 -16.13 14.04 28.25
N THR A 174 -16.85 12.92 28.16
CA THR A 174 -16.61 11.89 27.13
C THR A 174 -16.77 12.44 25.71
N ALA A 175 -17.76 13.32 25.48
CA ALA A 175 -17.99 13.92 24.17
C ALA A 175 -16.86 14.87 23.77
N LEU A 176 -16.36 15.66 24.71
CA LEU A 176 -15.24 16.58 24.47
C LEU A 176 -13.96 15.78 24.19
N ASP A 177 -13.68 14.73 24.96
CA ASP A 177 -12.51 13.87 24.74
C ASP A 177 -12.56 13.19 23.35
N LEU A 178 -13.73 12.69 22.92
CA LEU A 178 -13.90 12.09 21.60
C LEU A 178 -13.79 13.11 20.46
N LEU A 179 -14.27 14.34 20.67
CA LEU A 179 -14.11 15.42 19.71
C LEU A 179 -12.65 15.85 19.61
N ASP A 180 -11.94 15.96 20.73
CA ASP A 180 -10.50 16.28 20.74
C ASP A 180 -9.70 15.18 20.02
N GLU A 181 -10.02 13.91 20.24
CA GLU A 181 -9.39 12.79 19.52
C GLU A 181 -9.70 12.82 18.01
N PHE A 182 -10.95 13.10 17.65
CA PHE A 182 -11.36 13.28 16.25
C PHE A 182 -10.65 14.47 15.61
N ASP A 183 -10.55 15.61 16.26
CA ASP A 183 -9.91 16.81 15.72
C ASP A 183 -8.40 16.63 15.60
N GLU A 184 -7.78 15.88 16.52
CA GLU A 184 -6.34 15.61 16.46
C GLU A 184 -5.98 14.55 15.41
N ARG A 185 -6.75 13.45 15.31
CA ARG A 185 -6.35 12.25 14.57
C ARG A 185 -7.25 11.91 13.38
N GLY A 186 -8.48 12.39 13.42
CA GLY A 186 -9.50 12.12 12.42
C GLY A 186 -10.32 10.88 12.67
N THR A 187 -10.79 10.24 11.61
CA THR A 187 -11.71 9.10 11.67
C THR A 187 -11.06 7.81 12.16
N THR A 188 -9.73 7.73 12.12
CA THR A 188 -9.00 6.53 12.53
C THR A 188 -7.82 6.85 13.42
N ILE A 189 -7.43 5.84 14.21
CA ILE A 189 -6.32 5.93 15.16
C ILE A 189 -5.28 4.87 14.86
N GLY A 190 -4.02 5.28 14.93
CA GLY A 190 -2.85 4.43 14.83
C GLY A 190 -2.63 3.81 13.44
N ALA A 191 -1.59 3.00 13.39
CA ALA A 191 -1.25 2.17 12.25
C ALA A 191 -0.98 0.76 12.76
N LYS A 192 -1.75 -0.20 12.29
CA LYS A 192 -1.65 -1.58 12.74
C LYS A 192 -0.50 -2.29 12.06
N GLU A 193 0.37 -2.91 12.85
CA GLU A 193 1.40 -3.81 12.34
C GLU A 193 0.79 -5.12 11.85
N ILE A 194 1.15 -5.52 10.63
CA ILE A 194 0.76 -6.75 9.95
C ILE A 194 2.02 -7.37 9.37
N ASP A 195 2.28 -8.62 9.72
CA ASP A 195 3.43 -9.39 9.22
C ASP A 195 4.79 -8.66 9.38
N GLY A 196 4.95 -7.84 10.43
CA GLY A 196 6.18 -7.11 10.74
C GLY A 196 6.30 -5.71 10.13
N SER A 197 5.28 -5.23 9.40
CA SER A 197 5.24 -3.89 8.82
C SER A 197 3.92 -3.18 9.10
N HIS A 198 3.94 -1.86 9.18
CA HIS A 198 2.79 -0.96 9.30
C HIS A 198 2.28 -0.49 7.92
N ILE A 199 3.00 -0.82 6.85
CA ILE A 199 2.57 -0.63 5.47
C ILE A 199 2.28 -1.99 4.82
N VAL A 200 1.17 -2.05 4.09
CA VAL A 200 0.84 -3.19 3.24
C VAL A 200 1.04 -2.74 1.80
N GLU A 201 2.15 -3.12 1.22
CA GLU A 201 2.40 -2.88 -0.20
C GLU A 201 1.49 -3.75 -1.05
N LEU A 202 0.89 -3.15 -2.08
CA LEU A 202 0.03 -3.80 -3.04
C LEU A 202 0.90 -4.30 -4.22
N PRO A 203 1.19 -5.61 -4.30
CA PRO A 203 2.12 -6.12 -5.27
C PRO A 203 1.48 -6.15 -6.67
N VAL A 204 2.27 -5.88 -7.71
CA VAL A 204 1.82 -5.83 -9.10
C VAL A 204 2.65 -6.74 -9.97
N ALA A 205 1.99 -7.61 -10.73
CA ALA A 205 2.63 -8.38 -11.80
C ALA A 205 2.19 -7.87 -13.17
N SER A 206 3.06 -8.08 -14.16
CA SER A 206 2.61 -8.12 -15.55
C SER A 206 1.65 -9.31 -15.72
N PHE A 207 0.42 -9.06 -16.19
CA PHE A 207 -0.58 -10.10 -16.53
C PHE A 207 -0.19 -10.95 -17.76
N SER A 208 1.11 -11.15 -17.98
CA SER A 208 1.65 -11.99 -19.03
C SER A 208 1.56 -13.46 -18.64
N ASN A 209 0.93 -14.28 -19.50
CA ASN A 209 0.79 -15.73 -19.30
C ASN A 209 2.13 -16.39 -18.93
N VAL A 210 2.19 -16.98 -17.74
CA VAL A 210 3.29 -17.84 -17.28
C VAL A 210 3.33 -19.09 -18.16
N LYS A 211 4.50 -19.37 -18.75
CA LYS A 211 4.70 -20.55 -19.59
C LYS A 211 4.96 -21.78 -18.72
N PRO A 212 4.71 -23.01 -19.21
CA PRO A 212 4.88 -24.22 -18.40
C PRO A 212 6.27 -24.37 -17.76
N PHE A 213 7.35 -24.00 -18.45
CA PHE A 213 8.69 -24.07 -17.87
C PHE A 213 8.98 -22.95 -16.86
N GLU A 214 8.36 -21.79 -17.04
CA GLU A 214 8.44 -20.68 -16.08
C GLU A 214 7.69 -21.03 -14.79
N GLU A 215 6.55 -21.71 -14.91
CA GLU A 215 5.75 -22.23 -13.79
C GLU A 215 6.55 -23.19 -12.90
N VAL A 216 7.27 -24.16 -13.48
CA VAL A 216 8.13 -25.05 -12.69
C VAL A 216 9.19 -24.26 -11.91
N ILE A 217 9.79 -23.22 -12.51
CA ILE A 217 10.76 -22.36 -11.83
C ILE A 217 10.12 -21.66 -10.63
N LEU A 218 8.90 -21.14 -10.79
CA LEU A 218 8.19 -20.45 -9.71
C LEU A 218 7.83 -21.40 -8.56
N PHE A 219 7.33 -22.61 -8.86
CA PHE A 219 7.04 -23.61 -7.83
C PHE A 219 8.30 -24.04 -7.09
N LEU A 220 9.41 -24.30 -7.79
CA LEU A 220 10.69 -24.64 -7.18
C LEU A 220 11.17 -23.53 -6.23
N LEU A 221 11.10 -22.26 -6.66
CA LEU A 221 11.42 -21.13 -5.79
C LEU A 221 10.45 -21.00 -4.60
N GLY A 222 9.17 -21.36 -4.78
CA GLY A 222 8.19 -21.38 -3.71
C GLY A 222 8.44 -22.46 -2.66
N GLU A 223 8.98 -23.61 -3.06
CA GLU A 223 9.32 -24.71 -2.16
C GLU A 223 10.62 -24.45 -1.38
N HIS A 224 11.67 -23.99 -2.08
CA HIS A 224 13.01 -23.84 -1.52
C HIS A 224 13.31 -22.42 -1.00
N GLY A 225 12.46 -21.44 -1.34
CA GLY A 225 12.55 -20.05 -0.93
C GLY A 225 13.52 -19.22 -1.77
N GLU A 226 14.82 -19.51 -1.65
CA GLU A 226 15.88 -18.72 -2.27
C GLU A 226 17.09 -19.56 -2.69
N PHE A 227 17.80 -19.10 -3.72
CA PHE A 227 19.05 -19.69 -4.18
C PHE A 227 20.14 -18.62 -4.28
N GLU A 228 21.38 -18.98 -3.98
CA GLU A 228 22.54 -18.07 -4.02
C GLU A 228 22.94 -17.69 -5.46
N SER A 229 22.51 -18.48 -6.43
CA SER A 229 22.69 -18.17 -7.85
C SER A 229 21.69 -18.87 -8.76
N VAL A 230 21.47 -18.29 -9.95
CA VAL A 230 20.71 -18.92 -11.04
C VAL A 230 21.29 -20.29 -11.45
N SER A 231 22.60 -20.50 -11.24
CA SER A 231 23.26 -21.77 -11.58
C SER A 231 22.97 -22.86 -10.55
N GLU A 232 22.77 -22.49 -9.29
CA GLU A 232 22.32 -23.40 -8.23
C GLU A 232 20.86 -23.78 -8.46
N LEU A 233 19.99 -22.79 -8.71
CA LEU A 233 18.60 -23.01 -9.13
C LEU A 233 18.50 -23.96 -10.32
N ALA A 234 19.34 -23.79 -11.34
CA ALA A 234 19.36 -24.66 -12.51
C ALA A 234 19.79 -26.11 -12.20
N GLN A 235 20.67 -26.31 -11.22
CA GLN A 235 21.07 -27.67 -10.80
C GLN A 235 19.95 -28.38 -10.05
N GLU A 236 19.25 -27.65 -9.17
CA GLU A 236 18.12 -28.21 -8.43
C GLU A 236 16.97 -28.54 -9.38
N LEU A 237 16.63 -27.62 -10.30
CA LEU A 237 15.60 -27.82 -11.30
C LEU A 237 15.87 -29.04 -12.20
N ALA A 238 17.14 -29.25 -12.60
CA ALA A 238 17.51 -30.43 -13.38
C ALA A 238 17.31 -31.72 -12.58
N ARG A 239 17.63 -31.71 -11.28
CA ARG A 239 17.46 -32.86 -10.39
C ARG A 239 15.98 -33.22 -10.21
N GLU A 240 15.12 -32.24 -9.95
CA GLU A 240 13.68 -32.48 -9.77
C GLU A 240 12.99 -32.96 -11.04
N LEU A 241 13.36 -32.41 -12.19
CA LEU A 241 12.80 -32.83 -13.48
C LEU A 241 13.37 -34.15 -14.01
N GLY A 242 14.41 -34.71 -13.36
CA GLY A 242 15.14 -35.87 -13.88
C GLY A 242 15.87 -35.59 -15.20
N GLU A 243 16.20 -34.34 -15.47
CA GLU A 243 16.87 -33.86 -16.67
C GLU A 243 18.39 -33.78 -16.47
N GLU A 244 19.16 -33.91 -17.55
CA GLU A 244 20.63 -33.79 -17.47
C GLU A 244 21.05 -32.30 -17.34
N TYR A 245 21.86 -31.99 -16.32
CA TYR A 245 22.41 -30.65 -16.15
C TYR A 245 23.48 -30.34 -17.21
N THR A 246 23.03 -29.77 -18.33
CA THR A 246 23.85 -29.37 -19.47
C THR A 246 23.96 -27.84 -19.57
N ASP A 247 24.95 -27.34 -20.32
CA ASP A 247 25.08 -25.89 -20.61
C ASP A 247 23.83 -25.33 -21.32
N SER A 248 23.18 -26.14 -22.16
CA SER A 248 21.93 -25.79 -22.83
C SER A 248 20.79 -25.63 -21.83
N PHE A 249 20.65 -26.58 -20.90
CA PHE A 249 19.64 -26.50 -19.83
C PHE A 249 19.87 -25.27 -18.95
N ARG A 250 21.11 -25.05 -18.50
CA ARG A 250 21.47 -23.86 -17.72
C ARG A 250 21.12 -22.56 -18.45
N SER A 251 21.43 -22.48 -19.74
CA SER A 251 21.10 -21.30 -20.57
C SER A 251 19.59 -21.07 -20.67
N LYS A 252 18.81 -22.15 -20.79
CA LYS A 252 17.34 -22.09 -20.78
C LYS A 252 16.82 -21.56 -19.44
N VAL A 253 17.37 -21.99 -18.31
CA VAL A 253 16.97 -21.50 -16.98
C VAL A 253 17.28 -20.01 -16.85
N ILE A 254 18.50 -19.59 -17.18
CA ILE A 254 18.90 -18.16 -17.14
C ILE A 254 17.93 -17.30 -17.94
N TYR A 255 17.60 -17.71 -19.17
CA TYR A 255 16.66 -16.98 -20.02
C TYR A 255 15.26 -16.85 -19.42
N ASN A 256 14.76 -17.88 -18.72
CA ASN A 256 13.43 -17.82 -18.12
C ASN A 256 13.43 -17.06 -16.80
N VAL A 257 14.50 -17.14 -16.01
CA VAL A 257 14.68 -16.31 -14.81
C VAL A 257 14.72 -14.83 -15.17
N ASP A 258 15.46 -14.47 -16.23
CA ASP A 258 15.50 -13.10 -16.75
C ASP A 258 14.12 -12.60 -17.19
N ARG A 259 13.35 -13.43 -17.92
CA ARG A 259 11.95 -13.13 -18.28
C ARG A 259 11.01 -13.00 -17.08
N LEU A 260 11.25 -13.77 -16.03
CA LEU A 260 10.44 -13.72 -14.80
C LEU A 260 10.89 -12.60 -13.86
N GLY A 261 12.08 -12.04 -14.08
CA GLY A 261 12.68 -11.00 -13.26
C GLY A 261 12.07 -9.61 -13.46
N PRO A 262 12.67 -8.57 -12.85
CA PRO A 262 12.16 -7.20 -12.84
C PRO A 262 11.94 -6.61 -14.25
N GLY A 263 12.88 -6.84 -15.17
CA GLY A 263 12.79 -6.37 -16.56
C GLY A 263 11.86 -7.19 -17.47
N GLY A 264 11.04 -8.06 -16.89
CA GLY A 264 10.06 -8.86 -17.60
C GLY A 264 8.76 -8.93 -16.82
N LYS A 265 8.43 -10.11 -16.29
CA LYS A 265 7.13 -10.35 -15.65
C LYS A 265 7.05 -9.89 -14.20
N GLY A 266 8.19 -9.74 -13.52
CA GLY A 266 8.28 -9.28 -12.13
C GLY A 266 7.89 -10.33 -11.09
N TYR A 267 7.88 -11.63 -11.41
CA TYR A 267 7.61 -12.70 -10.44
C TYR A 267 8.84 -13.07 -9.59
N ILE A 268 10.05 -12.75 -10.07
CA ILE A 268 11.32 -13.05 -9.40
C ILE A 268 12.06 -11.76 -9.09
N GLU A 269 12.70 -11.72 -7.93
CA GLU A 269 13.69 -10.69 -7.56
C GLU A 269 15.10 -11.27 -7.65
N GLN A 270 16.05 -10.40 -8.05
CA GLN A 270 17.46 -10.74 -8.12
C GLN A 270 18.28 -9.69 -7.39
N GLU A 271 18.95 -10.09 -6.31
CA GLU A 271 19.80 -9.22 -5.51
C GLU A 271 21.28 -9.50 -5.83
N GLU A 272 22.05 -8.46 -6.15
CA GLU A 272 23.47 -8.61 -6.47
C GLU A 272 24.27 -8.98 -5.21
N HIS A 273 24.94 -10.13 -5.25
CA HIS A 273 25.82 -10.61 -4.19
C HIS A 273 27.19 -10.97 -4.76
N GLY A 274 28.08 -9.98 -4.81
CA GLY A 274 29.47 -10.12 -5.27
C GLY A 274 29.60 -10.36 -6.77
N LYS A 275 29.56 -11.63 -7.22
CA LYS A 275 29.61 -12.01 -8.64
C LYS A 275 28.40 -12.85 -9.08
N SER A 276 27.45 -13.08 -8.18
CA SER A 276 26.23 -13.83 -8.42
C SER A 276 25.03 -12.98 -8.06
N TYR A 277 23.85 -13.46 -8.47
CA TYR A 277 22.57 -12.87 -8.12
C TYR A 277 21.79 -13.87 -7.28
N ARG A 278 21.50 -13.51 -6.03
CA ARG A 278 20.58 -14.27 -5.19
C ARG A 278 19.20 -14.18 -5.81
N THR A 279 18.54 -15.31 -6.00
CA THR A 279 17.28 -15.41 -6.76
C THR A 279 16.20 -15.93 -5.83
N ARG A 280 15.10 -15.18 -5.69
CA ARG A 280 13.93 -15.53 -4.86
C ARG A 280 12.63 -15.10 -5.53
N LEU A 281 11.49 -15.59 -5.04
CA LEU A 281 10.21 -15.04 -5.45
C LEU A 281 10.10 -13.58 -4.98
N SER A 282 9.56 -12.73 -5.85
CA SER A 282 8.97 -11.46 -5.44
C SER A 282 7.69 -11.70 -4.64
N ARG A 283 7.15 -10.67 -4.00
CA ARG A 283 5.85 -10.76 -3.32
C ARG A 283 4.72 -11.25 -4.24
N ILE A 284 4.69 -10.78 -5.49
CA ILE A 284 3.67 -11.25 -6.44
C ILE A 284 3.93 -12.68 -6.90
N GLY A 285 5.19 -13.11 -6.99
CA GLY A 285 5.60 -14.49 -7.21
C GLY A 285 5.09 -15.43 -6.12
N GLU A 286 5.25 -15.05 -4.85
CA GLU A 286 4.72 -15.81 -3.71
C GLU A 286 3.20 -15.97 -3.78
N LEU A 287 2.49 -14.89 -4.08
CA LEU A 287 1.03 -14.93 -4.24
C LEU A 287 0.63 -15.78 -5.44
N TRP A 288 1.37 -15.71 -6.54
CA TRP A 288 1.13 -16.53 -7.72
C TRP A 288 1.26 -18.01 -7.37
N VAL A 289 2.37 -18.44 -6.76
CA VAL A 289 2.56 -19.84 -6.34
C VAL A 289 1.45 -20.28 -5.40
N ARG A 290 1.16 -19.52 -4.34
CA ARG A 290 0.10 -19.85 -3.38
C ARG A 290 -1.28 -20.03 -4.03
N SER A 291 -1.57 -19.26 -5.06
CA SER A 291 -2.86 -19.31 -5.77
C SER A 291 -2.94 -20.49 -6.74
N HIS A 292 -1.81 -20.95 -7.29
CA HIS A 292 -1.76 -22.05 -8.27
C HIS A 292 -1.39 -23.40 -7.64
N SER A 293 -0.87 -23.44 -6.41
CA SER A 293 -0.68 -24.67 -5.63
C SER A 293 -2.00 -25.29 -5.11
N ALA A 294 -3.14 -24.64 -5.31
CA ALA A 294 -4.45 -25.21 -4.99
C ALA A 294 -4.93 -26.19 -6.08
N ASP A 295 -4.57 -25.94 -7.35
CA ASP A 295 -4.96 -26.80 -8.48
C ASP A 295 -4.27 -28.18 -8.44
N GLU A 296 -3.06 -28.27 -7.88
CA GLU A 296 -2.39 -29.57 -7.63
C GLU A 296 -3.16 -30.44 -6.62
N ARG A 297 -3.85 -29.83 -5.64
CA ARG A 297 -4.62 -30.58 -4.61
C ARG A 297 -5.92 -31.19 -5.16
N GLU A 298 -6.53 -30.61 -6.19
CA GLU A 298 -7.72 -31.20 -6.82
C GLU A 298 -7.37 -32.30 -7.83
N HIS A 299 -6.18 -32.24 -8.43
CA HIS A 299 -5.73 -33.25 -9.39
C HIS A 299 -5.29 -34.59 -8.77
N ASP A 300 -4.96 -34.60 -7.48
CA ASP A 300 -4.68 -35.81 -6.68
C ASP A 300 -5.93 -36.45 -6.03
N LEU A 301 -7.10 -35.81 -6.17
CA LEU A 301 -8.38 -36.26 -5.58
C LEU A 301 -9.39 -36.82 -6.61
N LEU A 302 -8.99 -37.01 -7.87
CA LEU A 302 -9.77 -37.65 -8.95
C LEU A 302 -9.05 -38.87 -9.53
#